data_AF-A0A7C4GTX7-F1
#
_entry.id   AF-A0A7C4GTX7-F1
#
_cell.length_a   1.000
_cell.length_b   1.000
_cell.length_c   1.000
_cell.angle_alpha   90.00
_cell.angle_beta   90.00
_cell.angle_gamma   90.00
#
_symmetry.space_group_name_H-M   'P 1'
#
loop_
_entity.id
_entity.type
_entity.pdbx_description
1 polymer ?
#
loop_
_entity_poly.entity_id
_entity_poly.type
_entity_poly.pdbx_seq_one_letter_code
_entity_poly.pdbx_strand_id
1 'polypeptide(L)'
;MSLSPKEAIKLGNICPVCRKKLTKGVEQRVEELADRPEGFVPENAIGYMRLLPLSEIIATALGVDSPSTQQVWNIYNKLIEKFGDEYTVLIGTSKQALNEVTDQRIAEAITRVREGKIKVIPGYDGVYGQLIIFEENKKMTREKVQQLNITDFM
;
A
#
# COMPACT_ATOMS: atom_id res chain seq x y z
N MET A 1 6.78 -12.12 8.41
CA MET A 1 7.89 -12.10 7.43
C MET A 1 7.37 -12.68 6.14
N SER A 2 7.44 -11.93 5.05
CA SER A 2 7.14 -12.41 3.70
C SER A 2 8.41 -13.00 3.08
N LEU A 3 8.24 -14.04 2.27
CA LEU A 3 9.30 -14.69 1.49
C LEU A 3 8.82 -14.79 0.05
N SER A 4 9.73 -14.68 -0.92
CA SER A 4 9.38 -14.96 -2.31
C SER A 4 8.98 -16.44 -2.48
N PRO A 5 8.17 -16.79 -3.49
CA PRO A 5 7.80 -18.17 -3.77
C PRO A 5 9.00 -19.11 -3.86
N LYS A 6 10.05 -18.69 -4.57
CA LYS A 6 11.28 -19.47 -4.79
C LYS A 6 12.02 -19.73 -3.48
N GLU A 7 12.07 -18.77 -2.57
CA GLU A 7 12.67 -18.94 -1.24
C GLU A 7 11.82 -19.85 -0.35
N ALA A 8 10.50 -19.67 -0.33
CA ALA A 8 9.60 -20.50 0.46
C ALA A 8 9.69 -21.98 0.04
N ILE A 9 9.73 -22.25 -1.27
CA ILE A 9 9.90 -23.60 -1.82
C ILE A 9 11.26 -24.19 -1.42
N LYS A 10 12.36 -23.43 -1.53
CA LYS A 10 13.71 -23.86 -1.11
C LYS A 10 13.78 -24.23 0.38
N LEU A 11 13.00 -23.55 1.22
CA LEU A 11 12.90 -23.81 2.66
C LEU A 11 11.87 -24.91 3.00
N GLY A 12 11.34 -25.63 2.01
CA GLY A 12 10.36 -26.69 2.22
C GLY A 12 9.02 -26.18 2.77
N ASN A 13 8.68 -24.91 2.54
CA ASN A 13 7.52 -24.23 3.11
C ASN A 13 7.51 -24.18 4.65
N ILE A 14 8.70 -24.16 5.27
CA ILE A 14 8.87 -24.04 6.71
C ILE A 14 9.47 -22.68 7.04
N CYS A 15 8.88 -21.98 8.00
CA CYS A 15 9.38 -20.69 8.45
C CYS A 15 10.75 -20.85 9.15
N PRO A 16 11.81 -20.14 8.73
CA PRO A 16 13.13 -20.27 9.35
C PRO A 16 13.19 -19.70 10.78
N VAL A 17 12.24 -18.83 11.15
CA VAL A 17 12.20 -18.16 12.46
C VAL A 17 11.43 -18.99 13.48
N CYS A 18 10.18 -19.36 13.17
CA CYS A 18 9.30 -20.06 14.12
C CYS A 18 9.11 -21.55 13.84
N ARG A 19 9.67 -22.08 12.73
CA ARG A 19 9.58 -23.49 12.29
C ARG A 19 8.17 -24.01 12.03
N LYS A 20 7.17 -23.15 12.01
CA LYS A 20 5.80 -23.50 11.58
C LYS A 20 5.71 -23.53 10.05
N LYS A 21 4.70 -24.22 9.52
CA LYS A 21 4.36 -24.19 8.09
C LYS A 21 4.04 -22.75 7.67
N LEU A 22 4.56 -22.33 6.53
CA LEU A 22 4.24 -21.03 5.94
C LEU A 22 2.83 -21.06 5.35
N THR A 23 2.08 -19.96 5.53
CA THR A 23 0.83 -19.74 4.80
C THR A 23 1.18 -19.46 3.34
N LYS A 24 0.60 -20.25 2.44
CA LYS A 24 0.82 -20.13 1.00
C LYS A 24 0.14 -18.88 0.45
N GLY A 25 0.94 -18.01 -0.16
CA GLY A 25 0.45 -16.79 -0.81
C GLY A 25 -0.08 -17.02 -2.23
N VAL A 26 -0.80 -16.02 -2.76
CA VAL A 26 -1.32 -16.04 -4.14
C VAL A 26 -0.19 -16.17 -5.16
N GLU A 27 0.89 -15.41 -4.98
CA GLU A 27 2.06 -15.42 -5.86
C GLU A 27 2.70 -16.82 -5.93
N GLN A 28 2.80 -17.51 -4.80
CA GLN A 28 3.31 -18.89 -4.77
C GLN A 28 2.39 -19.86 -5.52
N ARG A 29 1.07 -19.67 -5.44
CA ARG A 29 0.14 -20.49 -6.22
C ARG A 29 0.25 -20.23 -7.72
N VAL A 30 0.54 -18.99 -8.12
CA VAL A 30 0.81 -18.65 -9.53
C VAL A 30 2.10 -19.33 -9.99
N GLU A 31 3.19 -19.24 -9.23
CA GLU A 31 4.49 -19.86 -9.57
C GLU A 31 4.37 -21.38 -9.77
N GLU A 32 3.57 -22.08 -8.97
CA GLU A 32 3.34 -23.52 -9.12
C GLU A 32 2.59 -23.91 -10.41
N LEU A 33 1.76 -23.01 -10.92
CA LEU A 33 0.93 -23.25 -12.11
C LEU A 33 1.55 -22.64 -13.38
N ALA A 34 2.57 -21.79 -13.22
CA ALA A 34 3.18 -21.07 -14.30
C ALA A 34 3.89 -22.02 -15.28
N ASP A 35 3.55 -21.88 -16.56
CA ASP A 35 4.20 -22.54 -17.70
C ASP A 35 5.31 -21.66 -18.32
N ARG A 36 5.51 -20.45 -17.78
CA ARG A 36 6.37 -19.39 -18.32
C ARG A 36 7.23 -18.79 -17.21
N PRO A 37 8.41 -18.25 -17.54
CA PRO A 37 9.26 -17.62 -16.54
C PRO A 37 8.62 -16.35 -15.98
N GLU A 38 8.98 -16.04 -14.75
CA GLU A 38 8.62 -14.80 -14.08
C GLU A 38 8.95 -13.57 -14.96
N GLY A 39 7.97 -12.67 -15.10
CA GLY A 39 8.12 -11.46 -15.91
C GLY A 39 7.90 -11.64 -17.41
N PHE A 40 7.51 -12.82 -17.89
CA PHE A 40 7.14 -12.99 -19.29
C PHE A 40 5.90 -12.16 -19.66
N VAL A 41 6.01 -11.31 -20.68
CA VAL A 41 4.91 -10.49 -21.20
C VAL A 41 4.66 -10.87 -22.67
N PRO A 42 3.44 -11.35 -23.02
CA PRO A 42 3.06 -11.61 -24.41
C PRO A 42 3.13 -10.34 -25.28
N GLU A 43 3.45 -10.47 -26.56
CA GLU A 43 3.61 -9.35 -27.50
C GLU A 43 2.38 -8.42 -27.59
N ASN A 44 1.17 -8.99 -27.49
CA ASN A 44 -0.10 -8.27 -27.58
C ASN A 44 -0.83 -8.15 -26.22
N ALA A 45 -0.10 -8.20 -25.11
CA ALA A 45 -0.70 -8.06 -23.80
C ALA A 45 -1.25 -6.64 -23.59
N ILE A 46 -2.54 -6.53 -23.26
CA ILE A 46 -3.13 -5.27 -22.80
C ILE A 46 -2.50 -4.94 -21.43
N GLY A 47 -1.97 -3.72 -21.32
CA GLY A 47 -1.37 -3.25 -20.07
C GLY A 47 -2.39 -3.14 -18.94
N TYR A 48 -1.89 -3.02 -17.72
CA TYR A 48 -2.70 -2.71 -16.53
C TYR A 48 -2.09 -1.53 -15.79
N MET A 49 -2.93 -0.76 -15.11
CA MET A 49 -2.48 0.28 -14.19
C MET A 49 -2.59 -0.20 -12.75
N ARG A 50 -1.55 0.06 -11.97
CA ARG A 50 -1.51 -0.20 -10.52
C ARG A 50 -2.06 1.02 -9.81
N LEU A 51 -3.36 1.04 -9.58
CA LEU A 51 -4.02 2.10 -8.81
C LEU A 51 -4.21 1.66 -7.36
N LEU A 52 -4.23 2.66 -6.48
CA LEU A 52 -4.55 2.50 -5.07
C LEU A 52 -5.76 3.37 -4.76
N PRO A 53 -6.58 2.99 -3.76
CA PRO A 53 -7.69 3.83 -3.34
C PRO A 53 -7.20 5.25 -3.01
N LEU A 54 -7.91 6.27 -3.51
CA LEU A 54 -7.55 7.66 -3.30
C LEU A 54 -7.49 8.02 -1.82
N SER A 55 -8.35 7.43 -0.99
CA SER A 55 -8.32 7.56 0.47
C SER A 55 -7.00 7.08 1.08
N GLU A 56 -6.43 5.97 0.61
CA GLU A 56 -5.12 5.47 1.08
C GLU A 56 -3.97 6.38 0.66
N ILE A 57 -4.03 6.93 -0.54
CA ILE A 57 -3.02 7.88 -1.05
C ILE A 57 -3.05 9.15 -0.20
N ILE A 58 -4.24 9.69 0.06
CA ILE A 58 -4.43 10.87 0.91
C ILE A 58 -3.96 10.57 2.34
N ALA A 59 -4.34 9.43 2.91
CA ALA A 59 -3.94 9.04 4.25
C ALA A 59 -2.41 8.96 4.38
N THR A 60 -1.77 8.31 3.42
CA THR A 60 -0.30 8.19 3.37
C THR A 60 0.37 9.55 3.18
N ALA A 61 -0.21 10.44 2.35
CA ALA A 61 0.30 11.79 2.17
C ALA A 61 0.18 12.63 3.46
N LEU A 62 -0.90 12.49 4.21
CA LEU A 62 -1.12 13.17 5.49
C LEU A 62 -0.33 12.55 6.66
N GLY A 63 0.19 11.33 6.48
CA GLY A 63 0.87 10.60 7.55
C GLY A 63 -0.07 10.06 8.63
N VAL A 64 -1.35 9.87 8.31
CA VAL A 64 -2.35 9.28 9.22
C VAL A 64 -2.43 7.77 9.02
N ASP A 65 -2.65 7.02 10.10
CA ASP A 65 -2.61 5.56 10.06
C ASP A 65 -3.89 4.93 9.47
N SER A 66 -5.00 5.69 9.39
CA SER A 66 -6.29 5.18 8.92
C SER A 66 -6.86 6.03 7.77
N PRO A 67 -7.24 5.39 6.64
CA PRO A 67 -7.93 6.06 5.54
C PRO A 67 -9.38 6.46 5.90
N SER A 68 -9.93 5.93 7.00
CA SER A 68 -11.29 6.23 7.45
C SER A 68 -11.39 7.51 8.29
N THR A 69 -10.29 8.25 8.47
CA THR A 69 -10.29 9.48 9.25
C THR A 69 -11.09 10.58 8.56
N GLN A 70 -11.78 11.42 9.34
CA GLN A 70 -12.60 12.50 8.80
C GLN A 70 -11.80 13.51 7.97
N GLN A 71 -10.54 13.76 8.34
CA GLN A 71 -9.64 14.62 7.58
C GLN A 71 -9.39 14.09 6.16
N VAL A 72 -9.18 12.77 6.00
CA VAL A 72 -9.01 12.12 4.70
C VAL A 72 -10.29 12.26 3.87
N TRP A 73 -11.44 11.93 4.46
CA TRP A 73 -12.73 12.00 3.77
C TRP A 73 -13.11 13.42 3.35
N ASN A 74 -12.78 14.43 4.14
CA ASN A 74 -13.02 15.83 3.76
C ASN A 74 -12.25 16.22 2.50
N ILE A 75 -11.00 15.76 2.36
CA ILE A 75 -10.18 16.02 1.17
C ILE A 75 -10.66 15.18 -0.01
N TYR A 76 -10.97 13.91 0.24
CA TYR A 76 -11.53 13.01 -0.76
C TYR A 76 -12.79 13.61 -1.38
N ASN A 77 -13.77 14.00 -0.56
CA ASN A 77 -15.03 14.57 -1.03
C ASN A 77 -14.82 15.86 -1.83
N LYS A 78 -13.91 16.75 -1.40
CA LYS A 78 -13.56 17.96 -2.17
C LYS A 78 -13.01 17.64 -3.57
N LEU A 79 -12.17 16.61 -3.69
CA LEU A 79 -11.65 16.16 -4.97
C LEU A 79 -12.77 15.59 -5.85
N ILE A 80 -13.64 14.75 -5.29
CA ILE A 80 -14.78 14.17 -6.02
C ILE A 80 -15.76 15.26 -6.44
N GLU A 81 -16.08 16.23 -5.59
CA GLU A 81 -16.98 17.34 -5.93
C GLU A 81 -16.46 18.19 -7.10
N LYS A 82 -15.14 18.42 -7.19
CA LYS A 82 -14.56 19.20 -8.30
C LYS A 82 -14.37 18.39 -9.58
N PHE A 83 -13.97 17.12 -9.47
CA PHE A 83 -13.53 16.30 -10.62
C PHE A 83 -14.51 15.20 -11.02
N GLY A 84 -15.59 15.01 -10.29
CA GLY A 84 -16.67 14.06 -10.58
C GLY A 84 -16.48 12.70 -9.91
N ASP A 85 -15.34 12.05 -10.14
CA ASP A 85 -15.11 10.68 -9.65
C ASP A 85 -13.64 10.39 -9.35
N GLU A 86 -13.40 9.28 -8.63
CA GLU A 86 -12.09 8.87 -8.16
C GLU A 86 -11.15 8.48 -9.31
N TYR A 87 -11.64 7.81 -10.35
CA TYR A 87 -10.81 7.40 -11.48
C TYR A 87 -10.32 8.60 -12.26
N THR A 88 -11.17 9.61 -12.45
CA THR A 88 -10.78 10.87 -13.09
C THR A 88 -9.63 11.52 -12.33
N VAL A 89 -9.72 11.60 -11.00
CA VAL A 89 -8.64 12.11 -10.12
C VAL A 89 -7.36 11.30 -10.25
N LEU A 90 -7.45 9.97 -10.21
CA LEU A 90 -6.29 9.06 -10.20
C LEU A 90 -5.61 8.95 -11.56
N ILE A 91 -6.36 9.03 -12.67
CA ILE A 91 -5.87 8.71 -14.03
C ILE A 91 -5.65 9.97 -14.87
N GLY A 92 -6.63 10.88 -14.89
CA GLY A 92 -6.70 11.95 -15.88
C GLY A 92 -6.31 13.34 -15.38
N THR A 93 -6.58 13.66 -14.12
CA THR A 93 -6.43 15.04 -13.62
C THR A 93 -4.98 15.50 -13.60
N SER A 94 -4.70 16.72 -14.06
CA SER A 94 -3.34 17.28 -14.06
C SER A 94 -2.88 17.65 -12.65
N LYS A 95 -1.57 17.59 -12.39
CA LYS A 95 -0.99 17.99 -11.10
C LYS A 95 -1.33 19.43 -10.72
N GLN A 96 -1.38 20.34 -11.70
CA GLN A 96 -1.76 21.74 -11.48
C GLN A 96 -3.21 21.86 -10.97
N ALA A 97 -4.15 21.16 -11.62
CA ALA A 97 -5.54 21.17 -11.19
C ALA A 97 -5.72 20.56 -9.78
N LEU A 98 -4.95 19.52 -9.44
CA LEU A 98 -4.97 18.93 -8.09
C LEU A 98 -4.48 19.92 -7.01
N ASN A 99 -3.44 20.70 -7.30
CA ASN A 99 -2.89 21.72 -6.40
C ASN A 99 -3.86 22.87 -6.11
N GLU A 100 -4.83 23.12 -6.99
CA GLU A 100 -5.86 24.15 -6.75
C GLU A 100 -6.88 23.74 -5.69
N VAL A 101 -7.00 22.44 -5.40
CA VAL A 101 -8.02 21.89 -4.49
C VAL A 101 -7.40 21.38 -3.19
N THR A 102 -6.20 20.82 -3.30
CA THR A 102 -5.54 20.08 -2.23
C THR A 102 -4.09 20.51 -2.11
N ASP A 103 -3.47 20.15 -0.99
CA ASP A 103 -2.08 20.47 -0.73
C ASP A 103 -1.15 19.86 -1.78
N GLN A 104 -0.05 20.55 -2.05
CA GLN A 104 0.96 20.13 -3.03
C GLN A 104 1.47 18.70 -2.79
N ARG A 105 1.53 18.29 -1.52
CA ARG A 105 1.94 16.95 -1.10
C ARG A 105 0.96 15.87 -1.55
N ILE A 106 -0.35 16.12 -1.48
CA ILE A 106 -1.39 15.17 -1.90
C ILE A 106 -1.39 15.05 -3.43
N ALA A 107 -1.34 16.18 -4.14
CA ALA A 107 -1.24 16.21 -5.59
C ALA A 107 0.01 15.45 -6.09
N GLU A 108 1.14 15.63 -5.41
CA GLU A 108 2.37 14.89 -5.71
C GLU A 108 2.24 13.39 -5.42
N ALA A 109 1.59 13.01 -4.32
CA ALA A 109 1.34 11.61 -3.97
C ALA A 109 0.51 10.90 -5.05
N ILE A 110 -0.60 11.51 -5.49
CA ILE A 110 -1.43 11.00 -6.59
C ILE A 110 -0.62 10.86 -7.87
N THR A 111 0.20 11.86 -8.20
CA THR A 111 1.06 11.84 -9.38
C THR A 111 2.08 10.69 -9.33
N ARG A 112 2.75 10.47 -8.17
CA ARG A 112 3.71 9.38 -8.00
C ARG A 112 3.07 8.01 -8.16
N VAL A 113 1.86 7.82 -7.63
CA VAL A 113 1.12 6.57 -7.77
C VAL A 113 0.79 6.31 -9.25
N ARG A 114 0.31 7.33 -9.96
CA ARG A 114 0.02 7.25 -11.40
C ARG A 114 1.25 6.88 -12.23
N GLU A 115 2.40 7.42 -11.89
CA GLU A 115 3.68 7.15 -12.58
C GLU A 115 4.36 5.85 -12.12
N GLY A 116 3.77 5.11 -11.17
CA GLY A 116 4.37 3.90 -10.60
C GLY A 116 5.64 4.16 -9.78
N LYS A 117 5.91 5.42 -9.38
CA LYS A 117 7.07 5.85 -8.60
C LYS A 117 6.82 5.72 -7.09
N ILE A 118 6.29 4.58 -6.69
CA ILE A 118 5.97 4.25 -5.29
C ILE A 118 6.63 2.93 -4.90
N LYS A 119 6.98 2.82 -3.62
CA LYS A 119 7.47 1.57 -3.04
C LYS A 119 6.34 0.91 -2.26
N VAL A 120 6.12 -0.37 -2.50
CA VAL A 120 5.10 -1.16 -1.81
C VAL A 120 5.79 -2.29 -1.06
N ILE A 121 5.55 -2.36 0.24
CA ILE A 121 5.90 -3.53 1.04
C ILE A 121 4.75 -4.53 0.87
N PRO A 122 5.00 -5.74 0.36
CA PRO A 122 3.94 -6.71 0.14
C PRO A 122 3.32 -7.17 1.47
N GLY A 123 2.01 -7.37 1.45
CA GLY A 123 1.27 -8.00 2.54
C GLY A 123 1.55 -9.50 2.63
N TYR A 124 1.15 -10.11 3.75
CA TYR A 124 1.30 -11.54 3.99
C TYR A 124 0.32 -12.01 5.07
N ASP A 125 -0.11 -13.28 5.00
CA ASP A 125 -0.84 -13.97 6.09
C ASP A 125 -2.01 -13.16 6.70
N GLY A 126 -2.82 -12.53 5.83
CA GLY A 126 -3.96 -11.69 6.24
C GLY A 126 -3.61 -10.25 6.64
N VAL A 127 -2.33 -9.89 6.68
CA VAL A 127 -1.84 -8.52 6.87
C VAL A 127 -1.71 -7.82 5.52
N TYR A 128 -2.35 -6.66 5.38
CA TYR A 128 -2.24 -5.83 4.18
C TYR A 128 -0.80 -5.32 3.97
N GLY A 129 -0.47 -5.05 2.70
CA GLY A 129 0.78 -4.40 2.35
C GLY A 129 0.84 -2.95 2.83
N GLN A 130 2.03 -2.39 2.85
CA GLN A 130 2.25 -1.00 3.25
C GLN A 130 2.75 -0.18 2.07
N LEU A 131 2.11 0.98 1.88
CA LEU A 131 2.51 1.95 0.87
C LEU A 131 3.56 2.91 1.41
N ILE A 132 4.62 3.13 0.64
CA ILE A 132 5.66 4.13 0.91
C ILE A 132 5.73 5.05 -0.32
N ILE A 133 5.07 6.20 -0.21
CA ILE A 133 5.07 7.25 -1.24
C ILE A 133 6.25 8.21 -1.07
N PHE A 134 6.54 8.57 0.17
CA PHE A 134 7.64 9.45 0.54
C PHE A 134 8.60 8.66 1.43
N GLU A 135 9.89 8.71 1.12
CA GLU A 135 10.95 8.21 2.01
C GLU A 135 11.15 9.20 3.16
N GLU A 136 10.13 9.37 3.99
CA GLU A 136 10.29 10.10 5.22
C GLU A 136 10.90 9.17 6.26
N ASN A 137 11.98 9.63 6.88
CA ASN A 137 12.56 9.01 8.06
C ASN A 137 11.52 9.00 9.18
N LYS A 138 10.59 8.04 9.17
CA LYS A 138 9.72 7.76 10.30
C LYS A 138 10.63 7.37 11.47
N LYS A 139 10.94 8.36 12.31
CA LYS A 139 11.30 8.09 13.71
C LYS A 139 10.12 7.27 14.23
N MET A 140 10.34 5.98 14.43
CA MET A 140 9.38 5.14 15.15
C MET A 140 9.17 5.79 16.52
N THR A 141 8.10 6.56 16.67
CA THR A 141 7.54 6.84 17.99
C THR A 141 7.07 5.49 18.49
N ARG A 142 7.96 4.79 19.21
CA ARG A 142 7.53 3.72 20.09
C ARG A 142 6.61 4.39 21.09
N GLU A 143 5.30 4.28 20.89
CA GLU A 143 4.37 4.52 21.97
C GLU A 143 4.80 3.58 23.09
N LYS A 144 5.34 4.16 24.17
CA LYS A 144 5.58 3.42 25.39
C LYS A 144 4.20 3.01 25.86
N VAL A 145 3.87 1.73 25.71
CA VAL A 145 2.75 1.13 26.43
C VAL A 145 3.04 1.39 27.91
N GLN A 146 2.30 2.32 28.51
CA GLN A 146 2.31 2.50 29.96
C GLN A 146 1.78 1.20 30.54
N GLN A 147 2.66 0.42 31.17
CA GLN A 147 2.23 -0.70 32.00
C GLN A 147 1.40 -0.10 33.15
N LEU A 148 0.10 -0.42 33.17
CA LEU A 148 -0.75 -0.10 34.31
C LEU A 148 -0.26 -0.89 35.52
N ASN A 149 -0.16 -0.21 36.65
CA ASN A 149 0.23 -0.84 37.91
C ASN A 149 -0.97 -1.58 38.49
N ILE A 150 -0.71 -2.59 39.32
CA ILE A 150 -1.76 -3.40 39.96
C ILE A 150 -2.73 -2.57 40.82
N THR A 151 -2.31 -1.37 41.24
CA THR A 151 -3.11 -0.38 41.96
C THR A 151 -4.17 0.30 41.11
N ASP A 152 -4.07 0.25 39.77
CA ASP A 152 -5.06 0.82 38.86
C ASP A 152 -6.31 -0.08 38.72
N PHE A 153 -6.29 -1.26 39.36
CA PHE A 153 -7.37 -2.26 39.38
C PHE A 153 -7.98 -2.48 40.77
N MET A 154 -7.57 -1.70 41.80
CA MET A 154 -8.12 -1.76 43.16
C MET A 154 -9.12 -0.63 43.42
#